data_AF-A0A952S7G5-F1
#
_entry.id   AF-A0A952S7G5-F1
#
_cell.length_a   1.000
_cell.length_b   1.000
_cell.length_c   1.000
_cell.angle_alpha   90.00
_cell.angle_beta   90.00
_cell.angle_gamma   90.00
#
_symmetry.space_group_name_H-M   'P 1'
#
loop_
_entity.id
_entity.type
_entity.pdbx_description
1 polymer ?
#
loop_
_entity_poly.entity_id
_entity_poly.type
_entity_poly.pdbx_seq_one_letter_code
_entity_poly.pdbx_strand_id
1 'polypeptide(L)'
;MSSQESNLEALFSLESQRTGIVEEPPFKILVLADLSGDADKRSPADRNLIEIDRDNYDAVIEKLGVALNIELDGIGFLRLQFRELDDFHPDNIFRNLPIFGELRDLRKQLKDENTFHSAAREVRERFGNVDDSGSDNEPAAAPQESDETPAEGLLDAILSKPSGGAAAPRSTSGATGEIADLVSRLVRPHLVNVDEDEQKQMVSAVDEATSELMRQILHNPRFQRLEATWRGLFFLIRRAETSSDLKIHVLDISKTEFLEDLAAAETLADTALYRHLVRDAIETPGEEPFAVILGDLDLDTAVADVAGLIRVGKLASAANAPFISSISPIFMGIDTISDSTDPANWKFADASEAGKLWAALTGQPEAEYLGMVMPRFLARLPYGADTDPLETFYFEEFTDGPKHDGYVWSSSCYAIGALLAQSFSEYGWEMGRALKQDIDGLPIHVYKDGTETIYKPGSEVLLTQTVCERLMDNGLMPLVTYKNTDRVKLARFQSIADTALKGMWAA
;
A
#
# COMPACT_ATOMS: atom_id res chain seq x y z
N MET A 1 -53.04 -19.34 -27.29
CA MET A 1 -52.03 -18.63 -26.48
C MET A 1 -50.69 -19.35 -26.51
N SER A 2 -50.61 -20.69 -26.42
CA SER A 2 -49.34 -21.45 -26.50
C SER A 2 -48.55 -21.38 -27.83
N SER A 3 -49.19 -21.07 -28.97
CA SER A 3 -48.51 -21.08 -30.28
C SER A 3 -47.81 -19.76 -30.66
N GLN A 4 -48.08 -18.66 -29.94
CA GLN A 4 -47.42 -17.37 -30.19
C GLN A 4 -46.18 -17.17 -29.30
N GLU A 5 -46.17 -17.69 -28.07
CA GLU A 5 -44.99 -17.68 -27.20
C GLU A 5 -43.86 -18.57 -27.75
N SER A 6 -44.19 -19.79 -28.21
CA SER A 6 -43.22 -20.71 -28.82
C SER A 6 -42.58 -20.15 -30.11
N ASN A 7 -43.28 -19.27 -30.83
CA ASN A 7 -42.75 -18.65 -32.05
C ASN A 7 -41.87 -17.44 -31.74
N LEU A 8 -42.07 -16.79 -30.58
CA LEU A 8 -41.25 -15.68 -30.10
C LEU A 8 -39.92 -16.22 -29.54
N GLU A 9 -39.95 -17.27 -28.71
CA GLU A 9 -38.75 -17.96 -28.21
C GLU A 9 -37.91 -18.54 -29.36
N ALA A 10 -38.54 -19.12 -30.38
CA ALA A 10 -37.84 -19.61 -31.56
C ALA A 10 -37.20 -18.48 -32.38
N LEU A 11 -37.84 -17.31 -32.46
CA LEU A 11 -37.30 -16.12 -33.13
C LEU A 11 -36.12 -15.51 -32.34
N PHE A 12 -36.22 -15.43 -31.01
CA PHE A 12 -35.13 -15.00 -30.12
C PHE A 12 -33.93 -15.96 -30.16
N SER A 13 -34.19 -17.27 -30.19
CA SER A 13 -33.13 -18.29 -30.32
C SER A 13 -32.43 -18.23 -31.70
N LEU A 14 -33.18 -17.93 -32.77
CA LEU A 14 -32.62 -17.76 -34.11
C LEU A 14 -31.87 -16.43 -34.30
N GLU A 15 -32.24 -15.36 -33.59
CA GLU A 15 -31.47 -14.10 -33.54
C GLU A 15 -30.23 -14.22 -32.65
N SER A 16 -30.32 -14.88 -31.49
CA SER A 16 -29.18 -15.23 -30.62
C SER A 16 -28.15 -16.12 -31.34
N GLN A 17 -28.61 -17.08 -32.16
CA GLN A 17 -27.72 -17.86 -33.04
C GLN A 17 -27.08 -17.05 -34.18
N ARG A 18 -27.65 -15.88 -34.53
CA ARG A 18 -27.08 -14.95 -35.52
C ARG A 18 -26.12 -13.93 -34.92
N THR A 19 -26.25 -13.59 -33.64
CA THR A 19 -25.43 -12.60 -32.93
C THR A 19 -24.40 -13.21 -31.98
N GLY A 20 -24.55 -14.48 -31.59
CA GLY A 20 -23.65 -15.18 -30.66
C GLY A 20 -23.88 -14.87 -29.18
N ILE A 21 -25.01 -14.24 -28.82
CA ILE A 21 -25.30 -13.80 -27.45
C ILE A 21 -25.85 -14.98 -26.63
N VAL A 22 -25.15 -15.37 -25.56
CA VAL A 22 -25.63 -16.29 -24.50
C VAL A 22 -26.86 -15.66 -23.83
N GLU A 23 -27.94 -16.44 -23.63
CA GLU A 23 -29.23 -15.96 -23.07
C GLU A 23 -29.05 -15.13 -21.78
N GLU A 24 -28.12 -15.54 -20.92
CA GLU A 24 -27.59 -14.74 -19.82
C GLU A 24 -26.07 -14.95 -19.75
N PRO A 25 -25.24 -13.97 -20.14
CA PRO A 25 -23.79 -14.12 -20.06
C PRO A 25 -23.32 -14.15 -18.59
N PRO A 26 -22.13 -14.69 -18.30
CA PRO A 26 -21.58 -14.61 -16.95
C PRO A 26 -21.27 -13.17 -16.55
N PHE A 27 -21.30 -12.91 -15.25
CA PHE A 27 -20.93 -11.62 -14.68
C PHE A 27 -19.41 -11.45 -14.67
N LYS A 28 -18.88 -10.86 -15.75
CA LYS A 28 -17.45 -10.58 -15.90
C LYS A 28 -17.10 -9.21 -15.37
N ILE A 29 -16.23 -9.16 -14.37
CA ILE A 29 -15.64 -7.92 -13.85
C ILE A 29 -14.29 -7.73 -14.52
N LEU A 30 -14.06 -6.57 -15.13
CA LEU A 30 -12.71 -6.15 -15.57
C LEU A 30 -12.13 -5.17 -14.56
N VAL A 31 -10.89 -5.36 -14.14
CA VAL A 31 -10.12 -4.43 -13.31
C VAL A 31 -8.97 -3.85 -14.13
N LEU A 32 -8.92 -2.52 -14.22
CA LEU A 32 -7.82 -1.76 -14.80
C LEU A 32 -6.98 -1.17 -13.66
N ALA A 33 -5.73 -1.61 -13.53
CA ALA A 33 -4.86 -1.18 -12.44
C ALA A 33 -3.38 -1.31 -12.82
N ASP A 34 -2.51 -0.54 -12.16
CA ASP A 34 -1.05 -0.70 -12.24
C ASP A 34 -0.63 -1.87 -11.34
N LEU A 35 -0.45 -3.05 -11.94
CA LEU A 35 -0.20 -4.31 -11.23
C LEU A 35 1.27 -4.70 -11.27
N SER A 36 1.95 -4.45 -12.38
CA SER A 36 3.35 -4.86 -12.57
C SER A 36 4.37 -3.86 -12.01
N GLY A 37 3.95 -2.61 -11.74
CA GLY A 37 4.82 -1.53 -11.29
C GLY A 37 5.85 -1.15 -12.36
N ASP A 38 7.13 -1.39 -12.09
CA ASP A 38 8.21 -1.08 -13.03
C ASP A 38 8.59 -2.26 -13.95
N ALA A 39 7.87 -3.39 -13.86
CA ALA A 39 8.26 -4.63 -14.51
C ALA A 39 7.83 -4.72 -16.00
N ASP A 40 6.56 -4.47 -16.32
CA ASP A 40 6.08 -4.54 -17.70
C ASP A 40 6.27 -3.18 -18.41
N LYS A 41 6.95 -3.21 -19.56
CA LYS A 41 7.21 -2.02 -20.40
C LYS A 41 6.60 -2.13 -21.78
N ARG A 42 5.82 -3.19 -22.03
CA ARG A 42 5.11 -3.38 -23.31
C ARG A 42 4.01 -2.33 -23.42
N SER A 43 3.61 -1.99 -24.65
CA SER A 43 2.44 -1.14 -24.86
C SER A 43 1.18 -1.84 -24.31
N PRO A 44 0.19 -1.11 -23.78
CA PRO A 44 -1.12 -1.68 -23.42
C PRO A 44 -1.75 -2.52 -24.54
N ALA A 45 -1.51 -2.16 -25.81
CA ALA A 45 -2.01 -2.90 -26.96
C ALA A 45 -1.46 -4.33 -27.07
N ASP A 46 -0.27 -4.60 -26.54
CA ASP A 46 0.39 -5.91 -26.56
C ASP A 46 0.11 -6.75 -25.31
N ARG A 47 -0.60 -6.18 -24.32
CA ARG A 47 -0.98 -6.87 -23.08
C ARG A 47 -2.29 -7.62 -23.30
N ASN A 48 -2.45 -8.73 -22.60
CA ASN A 48 -3.67 -9.55 -22.64
C ASN A 48 -4.32 -9.54 -21.27
N LEU A 49 -5.64 -9.71 -21.27
CA LEU A 49 -6.40 -9.90 -20.05
C LEU A 49 -5.97 -11.19 -19.36
N ILE A 50 -5.92 -11.14 -18.03
CA ILE A 50 -5.61 -12.30 -17.20
C ILE A 50 -6.82 -12.56 -16.31
N GLU A 51 -7.40 -13.75 -16.40
CA GLU A 51 -8.42 -14.19 -15.44
C GLU A 51 -7.75 -14.45 -14.08
N ILE A 52 -8.33 -13.91 -13.02
CA ILE A 52 -7.80 -14.01 -11.66
C ILE A 52 -8.90 -14.42 -10.68
N ASP A 53 -8.56 -15.33 -9.77
CA ASP A 53 -9.44 -15.83 -8.72
C ASP A 53 -8.65 -16.13 -7.44
N ARG A 54 -9.30 -16.83 -6.49
CA ARG A 54 -8.73 -17.17 -5.19
C ARG A 54 -7.61 -18.23 -5.26
N ASP A 55 -7.56 -19.01 -6.33
CA ASP A 55 -6.69 -20.17 -6.50
C ASP A 55 -5.43 -19.83 -7.30
N ASN A 56 -5.51 -18.83 -8.20
CA ASN A 56 -4.39 -18.42 -9.05
C ASN A 56 -3.76 -17.06 -8.69
N TYR A 57 -4.25 -16.39 -7.64
CA TYR A 57 -3.85 -15.02 -7.28
C TYR A 57 -2.32 -14.80 -7.23
N ASP A 58 -1.60 -15.59 -6.44
CA ASP A 58 -0.14 -15.46 -6.32
C ASP A 58 0.57 -15.87 -7.62
N ALA A 59 0.05 -16.86 -8.35
CA ALA A 59 0.59 -17.23 -9.65
C ALA A 59 0.48 -16.10 -10.69
N VAL A 60 -0.55 -15.23 -10.57
CA VAL A 60 -0.68 -14.03 -11.40
C VAL A 60 0.36 -12.98 -11.02
N ILE A 61 0.62 -12.76 -9.72
CA ILE A 61 1.69 -11.86 -9.25
C ILE A 61 3.05 -12.33 -9.82
N GLU A 62 3.39 -13.61 -9.63
CA GLU A 62 4.63 -14.17 -10.13
C GLU A 62 4.73 -14.06 -11.67
N LYS A 63 3.64 -14.33 -12.40
CA LYS A 63 3.59 -14.24 -13.86
C LYS A 63 3.79 -12.82 -14.39
N LEU A 64 3.26 -11.81 -13.69
CA LEU A 64 3.47 -10.40 -14.03
C LEU A 64 4.89 -9.93 -13.71
N GLY A 65 5.62 -10.68 -12.87
CA GLY A 65 6.99 -10.34 -12.49
C GLY A 65 7.07 -9.03 -11.70
N VAL A 66 6.06 -8.78 -10.85
CA VAL A 66 5.83 -7.52 -10.14
C VAL A 66 7.13 -7.04 -9.48
N ALA A 67 7.55 -5.83 -9.84
CA ALA A 67 8.78 -5.24 -9.33
C ALA A 67 8.64 -3.73 -9.19
N LEU A 68 9.31 -3.18 -8.18
CA LEU A 68 9.24 -1.77 -7.89
C LEU A 68 10.62 -1.23 -7.54
N ASN A 69 11.00 -0.09 -8.13
CA ASN A 69 12.19 0.64 -7.72
C ASN A 69 11.77 1.83 -6.88
N ILE A 70 12.18 1.86 -5.62
CA ILE A 70 11.91 2.97 -4.69
C ILE A 70 13.21 3.69 -4.35
N GLU A 71 13.11 4.99 -4.10
CA GLU A 71 14.20 5.79 -3.56
C GLU A 71 14.00 5.92 -2.05
N LEU A 72 15.05 5.63 -1.28
CA LEU A 72 15.07 5.70 0.16
C LEU A 72 16.06 6.77 0.62
N ASP A 73 15.66 7.54 1.63
CA ASP A 73 16.44 8.66 2.15
C ASP A 73 17.78 8.16 2.71
N GLY A 74 18.89 8.73 2.21
CA GLY A 74 20.25 8.38 2.65
C GLY A 74 20.78 7.03 2.18
N ILE A 75 19.97 6.21 1.49
CA ILE A 75 20.37 4.87 1.00
C ILE A 75 20.41 4.83 -0.54
N GLY A 76 19.51 5.57 -1.20
CA GLY A 76 19.38 5.59 -2.66
C GLY A 76 18.35 4.60 -3.18
N PHE A 77 18.57 4.08 -4.39
CA PHE A 77 17.57 3.23 -5.06
C PHE A 77 17.60 1.78 -4.56
N LEU A 78 16.44 1.28 -4.16
CA LEU A 78 16.19 -0.11 -3.78
C LEU A 78 15.19 -0.73 -4.75
N ARG A 79 15.55 -1.89 -5.31
CA ARG A 79 14.66 -2.69 -6.14
C ARG A 79 14.00 -3.79 -5.30
N LEU A 80 12.68 -3.80 -5.31
CA LEU A 80 11.82 -4.80 -4.71
C LEU A 80 11.22 -5.70 -5.80
N GLN A 81 11.04 -6.98 -5.49
CA GLN A 81 10.38 -7.96 -6.35
C GLN A 81 9.38 -8.74 -5.50
N PHE A 82 8.21 -9.01 -6.07
CA PHE A 82 7.11 -9.66 -5.39
C PHE A 82 6.65 -10.85 -6.24
N ARG A 83 6.48 -12.00 -5.61
CA ARG A 83 5.99 -13.25 -6.21
C ARG A 83 4.64 -13.65 -5.65
N GLU A 84 4.35 -13.27 -4.41
CA GLU A 84 3.11 -13.54 -3.71
C GLU A 84 2.68 -12.33 -2.87
N LEU A 85 1.44 -12.32 -2.39
CA LEU A 85 0.94 -11.21 -1.56
C LEU A 85 1.75 -11.02 -0.27
N ASP A 86 2.24 -12.13 0.29
CA ASP A 86 2.99 -12.12 1.54
C ASP A 86 4.37 -11.48 1.38
N ASP A 87 4.89 -11.28 0.17
CA ASP A 87 6.15 -10.54 -0.05
C ASP A 87 6.04 -9.04 0.32
N PHE A 88 4.82 -8.51 0.44
CA PHE A 88 4.57 -7.17 1.00
C PHE A 88 4.67 -7.15 2.54
N HIS A 89 4.69 -8.31 3.19
CA HIS A 89 4.76 -8.41 4.65
C HIS A 89 6.18 -8.08 5.17
N PRO A 90 6.33 -7.29 6.25
CA PRO A 90 7.63 -6.87 6.78
C PRO A 90 8.56 -8.05 7.12
N ASP A 91 8.03 -9.15 7.64
CA ASP A 91 8.83 -10.35 7.90
C ASP A 91 9.49 -10.89 6.62
N ASN A 92 8.78 -10.91 5.49
CA ASN A 92 9.33 -11.39 4.23
C ASN A 92 10.30 -10.38 3.61
N ILE A 93 10.00 -9.08 3.70
CA ILE A 93 10.92 -8.00 3.33
C ILE A 93 12.24 -8.12 4.12
N PHE A 94 12.16 -8.31 5.43
CA PHE A 94 13.30 -8.47 6.33
C PHE A 94 14.08 -9.77 6.06
N ARG A 95 13.39 -10.86 5.69
CA ARG A 95 14.01 -12.15 5.34
C ARG A 95 14.75 -12.08 4.00
N ASN A 96 14.17 -11.45 2.99
CA ASN A 96 14.58 -11.61 1.60
C ASN A 96 15.49 -10.50 1.06
N LEU A 97 15.41 -9.27 1.60
CA LEU A 97 16.22 -8.18 1.06
C LEU A 97 17.67 -8.21 1.59
N PRO A 98 18.67 -8.05 0.71
CA PRO A 98 20.08 -8.07 1.11
C PRO A 98 20.46 -7.03 2.17
N ILE A 99 19.86 -5.84 2.11
CA ILE A 99 20.14 -4.74 3.06
C ILE A 99 19.81 -5.13 4.52
N PHE A 100 18.72 -5.86 4.74
CA PHE A 100 18.41 -6.42 6.06
C PHE A 100 19.29 -7.62 6.41
N GLY A 101 19.82 -8.34 5.40
CA GLY A 101 20.84 -9.35 5.59
C GLY A 101 22.07 -8.83 6.33
N GLU A 102 22.60 -7.68 5.90
CA GLU A 102 23.73 -7.03 6.57
C GLU A 102 23.41 -6.64 8.03
N LEU A 103 22.23 -6.09 8.28
CA LEU A 103 21.80 -5.70 9.64
C LEU A 103 21.62 -6.93 10.56
N ARG A 104 21.08 -8.03 10.04
CA ARG A 104 20.96 -9.30 10.78
C ARG A 104 22.32 -9.89 11.15
N ASP A 105 23.26 -9.87 10.21
CA ASP A 105 24.61 -10.38 10.43
C ASP A 105 25.35 -9.51 11.44
N LEU A 106 25.24 -8.18 11.33
CA LEU A 106 25.80 -7.24 12.29
C LEU A 106 25.21 -7.46 13.69
N ARG A 107 23.88 -7.58 13.80
CA ARG A 107 23.19 -7.88 15.06
C ARG A 107 23.68 -9.20 15.67
N LYS A 108 23.86 -10.23 14.85
CA LYS A 108 24.37 -11.54 15.30
C LYS A 108 25.81 -11.43 15.82
N GLN A 109 26.66 -10.68 15.12
CA GLN A 109 28.05 -10.46 15.52
C GLN A 109 28.17 -9.62 16.80
N LEU A 110 27.28 -8.66 17.02
CA LEU A 110 27.20 -7.90 18.28
C LEU A 110 26.76 -8.76 19.46
N LYS A 111 25.98 -9.83 19.21
CA LYS A 111 25.56 -10.77 20.26
C LYS A 111 26.60 -11.83 20.61
N ASP A 112 27.56 -12.08 19.71
CA ASP A 112 28.64 -13.05 19.93
C ASP A 112 29.87 -12.35 20.53
N GLU A 113 30.27 -12.81 21.72
CA GLU A 113 31.41 -12.28 22.48
C GLU A 113 32.72 -12.22 21.66
N ASN A 114 32.92 -13.16 20.72
CA ASN A 114 34.16 -13.24 19.95
C ASN A 114 34.22 -12.21 18.81
N THR A 115 33.07 -11.76 18.31
CA THR A 115 32.95 -10.83 17.17
C THR A 115 32.52 -9.44 17.59
N PHE A 116 32.18 -9.25 18.87
CA PHE A 116 31.69 -7.99 19.41
C PHE A 116 32.59 -6.80 19.07
N HIS A 117 33.89 -6.85 19.36
CA HIS A 117 34.78 -5.70 19.15
C HIS A 117 34.91 -5.25 17.69
N SER A 118 34.94 -6.18 16.75
CA SER A 118 34.97 -5.85 15.32
C SER A 118 33.65 -5.23 14.87
N ALA A 119 32.52 -5.80 15.30
CA ALA A 119 31.19 -5.30 14.96
C ALA A 119 30.90 -3.94 15.63
N ALA A 120 31.30 -3.75 16.88
CA ALA A 120 31.20 -2.50 17.62
C ALA A 120 31.97 -1.36 16.92
N ARG A 121 33.16 -1.65 16.40
CA ARG A 121 33.91 -0.70 15.59
C ARG A 121 33.18 -0.33 14.30
N GLU A 122 32.62 -1.32 13.61
CA GLU A 122 31.84 -1.09 12.40
C GLU A 122 30.58 -0.26 12.67
N VAL A 123 29.86 -0.51 13.77
CA VAL A 123 28.71 0.30 14.20
C VAL A 123 29.13 1.76 14.45
N ARG A 124 30.22 1.99 15.19
CA ARG A 124 30.73 3.35 15.46
C ARG A 124 31.13 4.08 14.18
N GLU A 125 31.70 3.37 13.21
CA GLU A 125 32.08 3.94 11.90
C GLU A 125 30.85 4.23 11.02
N ARG A 126 29.81 3.38 11.04
CA ARG A 126 28.60 3.53 10.21
C ARG A 126 27.54 4.46 10.79
N PHE A 127 27.34 4.45 12.10
CA PHE A 127 26.23 5.12 12.79
C PHE A 127 26.68 6.28 13.71
N GLY A 128 27.99 6.53 13.84
CA GLY A 128 28.54 7.53 14.75
C GLY A 128 28.67 7.02 16.20
N ASN A 129 29.40 7.75 17.05
CA ASN A 129 29.50 7.41 18.48
C ASN A 129 28.11 7.47 19.11
N VAL A 130 27.68 6.38 19.76
CA VAL A 130 26.41 6.25 20.50
C VAL A 130 26.42 7.04 21.82
N ASP A 131 27.42 7.90 22.04
CA ASP A 131 27.48 8.82 23.17
C ASP A 131 27.01 10.21 22.71
N ASP A 132 25.71 10.48 22.85
CA ASP A 132 25.14 11.73 23.41
C ASP A 132 23.66 11.88 22.99
N SER A 133 22.76 11.31 23.78
CA SER A 133 21.36 11.76 23.82
C SER A 133 20.80 11.62 25.23
N GLY A 134 20.86 12.71 25.99
CA GLY A 134 19.91 12.96 27.08
C GLY A 134 20.49 13.22 28.47
N SER A 135 21.21 14.33 28.65
CA SER A 135 21.11 15.08 29.91
C SER A 135 21.23 16.60 29.67
N ASP A 136 20.26 17.17 28.96
CA ASP A 136 20.02 18.61 29.04
C ASP A 136 19.33 18.91 30.38
N ASN A 137 20.14 19.36 31.34
CA ASN A 137 19.67 20.24 32.39
C ASN A 137 20.79 21.25 32.69
N GLU A 138 20.77 22.34 31.93
CA GLU A 138 21.47 23.57 32.28
C GLU A 138 20.89 24.13 33.59
N PRO A 139 21.73 24.75 34.44
CA PRO A 139 21.69 26.20 34.38
C PRO A 139 23.05 26.90 34.52
N ALA A 140 23.21 27.90 33.64
CA ALA A 140 23.83 29.21 33.84
C ALA A 140 25.35 29.31 34.15
N ALA A 141 26.11 29.78 33.15
CA ALA A 141 27.33 30.59 33.32
C ALA A 141 26.94 32.08 33.54
N ALA A 142 27.70 32.96 34.20
CA ALA A 142 29.13 33.26 34.11
C ALA A 142 29.56 34.18 35.30
N PRO A 143 30.73 34.88 35.33
CA PRO A 143 32.08 34.62 34.77
C PRO A 143 33.22 34.78 35.84
N GLN A 144 34.49 34.43 35.52
CA GLN A 144 35.63 35.37 35.60
C GLN A 144 37.01 34.75 35.26
N GLU A 145 37.83 35.60 34.62
CA GLU A 145 39.21 35.43 34.17
C GLU A 145 40.27 35.52 35.29
N SER A 146 41.49 35.13 34.90
CA SER A 146 42.80 35.75 35.21
C SER A 146 43.68 35.16 36.33
N ASP A 147 44.75 34.51 35.85
CA ASP A 147 46.17 34.88 36.00
C ASP A 147 47.12 34.25 37.04
N GLU A 148 48.35 34.14 36.52
CA GLU A 148 49.68 34.07 37.13
C GLU A 148 50.31 32.73 37.57
N THR A 149 51.36 32.37 36.82
CA THR A 149 52.57 31.67 37.31
C THR A 149 53.54 32.72 37.89
N PRO A 150 54.48 32.38 38.78
CA PRO A 150 55.81 31.97 38.28
C PRO A 150 56.56 30.94 39.14
N ALA A 151 57.64 30.45 38.51
CA ALA A 151 58.56 29.41 38.93
C ALA A 151 59.55 29.82 40.04
N GLU A 152 60.08 28.83 40.78
CA GLU A 152 61.49 28.36 40.73
C GLU A 152 61.89 27.66 42.05
N GLY A 153 62.65 26.55 41.93
CA GLY A 153 63.68 26.21 42.92
C GLY A 153 63.82 24.75 43.35
N LEU A 154 64.95 24.15 42.93
CA LEU A 154 65.84 23.28 43.73
C LEU A 154 65.40 21.79 43.89
N LEU A 155 65.87 20.82 43.09
CA LEU A 155 67.27 20.38 42.92
C LEU A 155 68.10 20.34 44.22
N ASP A 156 67.52 19.87 45.33
CA ASP A 156 68.31 19.56 46.54
C ASP A 156 67.81 18.35 47.34
N ALA A 157 67.54 17.23 46.66
CA ALA A 157 67.40 15.93 47.33
C ALA A 157 67.78 14.75 46.41
N ILE A 158 68.94 14.85 45.77
CA ILE A 158 69.72 13.68 45.38
C ILE A 158 70.32 13.10 46.68
N LEU A 159 70.49 11.77 46.74
CA LEU A 159 71.12 10.95 47.80
C LEU A 159 70.05 10.31 48.72
N SER A 160 69.54 9.11 48.43
CA SER A 160 70.21 7.87 48.82
C SER A 160 69.56 6.62 48.19
N LYS A 161 70.33 5.88 47.37
CA LYS A 161 70.22 4.40 47.19
C LYS A 161 71.05 3.74 48.33
N PRO A 162 70.98 2.42 48.65
CA PRO A 162 70.91 1.28 47.71
C PRO A 162 70.08 0.04 48.23
N SER A 163 69.55 -0.90 47.42
CA SER A 163 70.14 -2.07 46.72
C SER A 163 69.81 -3.45 47.34
N GLY A 164 69.58 -4.44 46.46
CA GLY A 164 69.79 -5.90 46.67
C GLY A 164 68.50 -6.71 46.92
N GLY A 165 68.24 -7.90 46.36
CA GLY A 165 68.93 -8.85 45.47
C GLY A 165 67.95 -10.03 45.16
N ALA A 166 67.87 -10.54 43.94
CA ALA A 166 68.43 -11.81 43.41
C ALA A 166 67.84 -13.17 43.93
N ALA A 167 67.01 -13.79 43.05
CA ALA A 167 66.98 -15.18 42.53
C ALA A 167 66.76 -16.46 43.41
N ALA A 168 65.64 -17.18 43.11
CA ALA A 168 65.43 -18.62 42.72
C ALA A 168 66.17 -19.79 43.45
N PRO A 169 65.63 -21.06 43.59
CA PRO A 169 65.03 -21.86 42.51
C PRO A 169 63.89 -22.88 42.87
N ARG A 170 63.49 -23.63 41.83
CA ARG A 170 62.29 -24.46 41.57
C ARG A 170 62.22 -25.82 42.27
N SER A 171 61.00 -26.36 42.41
CA SER A 171 60.72 -27.79 42.13
C SER A 171 59.34 -27.97 41.50
N THR A 172 59.30 -28.88 40.54
CA THR A 172 58.25 -29.18 39.55
C THR A 172 57.25 -30.22 40.03
N SER A 173 55.96 -29.88 40.08
CA SER A 173 54.86 -30.81 39.80
C SER A 173 53.56 -30.06 39.54
N GLY A 174 53.30 -29.71 38.28
CA GLY A 174 52.04 -29.07 37.88
C GLY A 174 51.99 -28.68 36.40
N ALA A 175 52.61 -29.48 35.51
CA ALA A 175 52.78 -29.19 34.09
C ALA A 175 51.48 -29.15 33.25
N THR A 176 50.30 -29.29 33.88
CA THR A 176 48.98 -29.04 33.28
C THR A 176 48.30 -27.77 33.81
N GLY A 177 48.74 -27.23 34.94
CA GLY A 177 48.24 -25.97 35.51
C GLY A 177 48.96 -24.74 34.94
N GLU A 178 50.27 -24.82 34.69
CA GLU A 178 51.07 -23.66 34.25
C GLU A 178 50.77 -23.24 32.80
N ILE A 179 50.43 -24.17 31.89
CA ILE A 179 49.99 -23.84 30.52
C ILE A 179 48.55 -23.31 30.54
N ALA A 180 47.68 -23.85 31.40
CA ALA A 180 46.33 -23.32 31.60
C ALA A 180 46.34 -21.91 32.23
N ASP A 181 47.28 -21.63 33.15
CA ASP A 181 47.50 -20.30 33.72
C ASP A 181 48.18 -19.34 32.74
N LEU A 182 49.03 -19.85 31.83
CA LEU A 182 49.64 -19.04 30.76
C LEU A 182 48.60 -18.66 29.70
N VAL A 183 47.73 -19.60 29.31
CA VAL A 183 46.57 -19.35 28.41
C VAL A 183 45.57 -18.42 29.10
N SER A 184 45.26 -18.62 30.38
CA SER A 184 44.45 -17.71 31.19
C SER A 184 45.04 -16.30 31.29
N ARG A 185 46.37 -16.14 31.40
CA ARG A 185 47.05 -14.82 31.50
C ARG A 185 47.31 -14.13 30.16
N LEU A 186 47.38 -14.87 29.05
CA LEU A 186 47.45 -14.32 27.68
C LEU A 186 46.06 -13.91 27.17
N VAL A 187 45.02 -14.61 27.60
CA VAL A 187 43.62 -14.34 27.22
C VAL A 187 42.94 -13.36 28.20
N ARG A 188 43.36 -13.25 29.46
CA ARG A 188 42.79 -12.28 30.43
C ARG A 188 42.87 -10.79 30.04
N PRO A 189 43.84 -10.30 29.28
CA PRO A 189 43.82 -8.93 28.75
C PRO A 189 42.96 -8.78 27.49
N HIS A 190 42.49 -9.89 26.91
CA HIS A 190 41.63 -9.94 25.70
C HIS A 190 40.21 -10.48 26.00
N LEU A 191 39.97 -10.99 27.20
CA LEU A 191 38.65 -11.07 27.83
C LEU A 191 38.31 -9.65 28.26
N VAL A 192 37.98 -8.82 27.28
CA VAL A 192 37.17 -7.66 27.57
C VAL A 192 35.86 -8.25 28.09
N ASN A 193 35.53 -7.97 29.35
CA ASN A 193 34.13 -7.95 29.71
C ASN A 193 33.53 -6.96 28.73
N VAL A 194 32.87 -7.48 27.70
CA VAL A 194 31.95 -6.70 26.89
C VAL A 194 31.12 -5.95 27.91
N ASP A 195 31.18 -4.62 27.89
CA ASP A 195 30.30 -3.85 28.74
C ASP A 195 28.88 -4.26 28.31
N GLU A 196 28.20 -5.03 29.15
CA GLU A 196 26.90 -5.61 28.81
C GLU A 196 25.91 -4.52 28.46
N ASP A 197 26.10 -3.31 29.00
CA ASP A 197 25.28 -2.15 28.70
C ASP A 197 25.65 -1.54 27.34
N GLU A 198 26.94 -1.46 26.98
CA GLU A 198 27.39 -1.08 25.63
C GLU A 198 26.87 -2.05 24.55
N GLN A 199 26.92 -3.36 24.82
CA GLN A 199 26.41 -4.37 23.91
C GLN A 199 24.90 -4.24 23.70
N LYS A 200 24.14 -4.05 24.77
CA LYS A 200 22.70 -3.79 24.69
C LYS A 200 22.42 -2.52 23.90
N GLN A 201 23.16 -1.44 24.13
CA GLN A 201 23.01 -0.18 23.39
C GLN A 201 23.27 -0.37 21.89
N MET A 202 24.34 -1.07 21.51
CA MET A 202 24.65 -1.31 20.10
C MET A 202 23.63 -2.22 19.42
N VAL A 203 23.18 -3.28 20.09
CA VAL A 203 22.10 -4.13 19.58
C VAL A 203 20.81 -3.33 19.42
N SER A 204 20.48 -2.48 20.39
CA SER A 204 19.32 -1.58 20.31
C SER A 204 19.45 -0.59 19.16
N ALA A 205 20.64 -0.04 18.90
CA ALA A 205 20.87 0.86 17.78
C ALA A 205 20.67 0.16 16.42
N VAL A 206 21.10 -1.10 16.28
CA VAL A 206 20.84 -1.89 15.07
C VAL A 206 19.36 -2.24 14.94
N ASP A 207 18.68 -2.57 16.03
CA ASP A 207 17.24 -2.87 16.03
C ASP A 207 16.41 -1.61 15.68
N GLU A 208 16.82 -0.41 16.14
CA GLU A 208 16.19 0.86 15.76
C GLU A 208 16.47 1.20 14.29
N ALA A 209 17.71 1.06 13.81
CA ALA A 209 18.04 1.29 12.40
C ALA A 209 17.28 0.33 11.47
N THR A 210 17.08 -0.91 11.90
CA THR A 210 16.26 -1.90 11.19
C THR A 210 14.80 -1.45 11.11
N SER A 211 14.24 -1.01 12.23
CA SER A 211 12.86 -0.53 12.30
C SER A 211 12.64 0.72 11.46
N GLU A 212 13.59 1.66 11.50
CA GLU A 212 13.52 2.89 10.71
C GLU A 212 13.57 2.61 9.21
N LEU A 213 14.50 1.75 8.77
CA LEU A 213 14.56 1.32 7.38
C LEU A 213 13.27 0.62 6.93
N MET A 214 12.69 -0.23 7.78
CA MET A 214 11.43 -0.89 7.47
C MET A 214 10.29 0.12 7.32
N ARG A 215 10.17 1.10 8.23
CA ARG A 215 9.18 2.18 8.12
C ARG A 215 9.34 2.98 6.82
N GLN A 216 10.57 3.33 6.44
CA GLN A 216 10.81 4.05 5.17
C GLN A 216 10.37 3.26 3.94
N ILE A 217 10.53 1.93 3.94
CA ILE A 217 10.04 1.07 2.85
C ILE A 217 8.50 1.03 2.86
N LEU A 218 7.89 0.73 4.00
CA LEU A 218 6.44 0.56 4.13
C LEU A 218 5.66 1.86 3.88
N HIS A 219 6.22 3.01 4.23
CA HIS A 219 5.61 4.33 4.04
C HIS A 219 6.06 5.01 2.74
N ASN A 220 6.84 4.34 1.90
CA ASN A 220 7.15 4.88 0.58
C ASN A 220 5.86 4.94 -0.27
N PRO A 221 5.50 6.09 -0.86
CA PRO A 221 4.24 6.24 -1.60
C PRO A 221 4.08 5.26 -2.76
N ARG A 222 5.18 4.92 -3.46
CA ARG A 222 5.13 3.93 -4.55
C ARG A 222 4.86 2.53 -4.02
N PHE A 223 5.49 2.16 -2.90
CA PHE A 223 5.27 0.86 -2.25
C PHE A 223 3.84 0.74 -1.75
N GLN A 224 3.35 1.74 -1.01
CA GLN A 224 1.98 1.77 -0.49
C GLN A 224 0.94 1.69 -1.60
N ARG A 225 1.14 2.38 -2.73
CA ARG A 225 0.22 2.31 -3.87
C ARG A 225 0.12 0.90 -4.44
N LEU A 226 1.27 0.27 -4.70
CA LEU A 226 1.31 -1.09 -5.24
C LEU A 226 0.69 -2.09 -4.25
N GLU A 227 1.03 -1.97 -2.96
CA GLU A 227 0.44 -2.79 -1.89
C GLU A 227 -1.09 -2.60 -1.81
N ALA A 228 -1.57 -1.35 -1.85
CA ALA A 228 -2.99 -1.02 -1.79
C ALA A 228 -3.78 -1.56 -2.98
N THR A 229 -3.19 -1.53 -4.18
CA THR A 229 -3.79 -2.10 -5.40
C THR A 229 -3.93 -3.62 -5.28
N TRP A 230 -2.84 -4.33 -4.94
CA TRP A 230 -2.90 -5.78 -4.77
C TRP A 230 -3.83 -6.20 -3.63
N ARG A 231 -3.75 -5.58 -2.46
CA ARG A 231 -4.66 -5.87 -1.34
C ARG A 231 -6.12 -5.53 -1.65
N GLY A 232 -6.37 -4.47 -2.41
CA GLY A 232 -7.72 -4.11 -2.88
C GLY A 232 -8.29 -5.15 -3.84
N LEU A 233 -7.47 -5.64 -4.78
CA LEU A 233 -7.85 -6.74 -5.66
C LEU A 233 -8.09 -8.04 -4.88
N PHE A 234 -7.25 -8.35 -3.89
CA PHE A 234 -7.44 -9.49 -3.00
C PHE A 234 -8.76 -9.37 -2.21
N PHE A 235 -9.08 -8.16 -1.73
CA PHE A 235 -10.33 -7.86 -1.04
C PHE A 235 -11.54 -8.19 -1.93
N LEU A 236 -11.51 -7.81 -3.20
CA LEU A 236 -12.56 -8.12 -4.18
C LEU A 236 -12.68 -9.63 -4.40
N ILE A 237 -11.57 -10.30 -4.71
CA ILE A 237 -11.53 -11.74 -5.03
C ILE A 237 -12.03 -12.59 -3.87
N ARG A 238 -11.64 -12.27 -2.63
CA ARG A 238 -12.09 -13.00 -1.42
C ARG A 238 -13.58 -12.85 -1.15
N ARG A 239 -14.21 -11.81 -1.67
CA ARG A 239 -15.64 -11.48 -1.48
C ARG A 239 -16.52 -11.83 -2.68
N ALA A 240 -15.92 -12.22 -3.81
CA ALA A 240 -16.61 -12.68 -5.00
C ALA A 240 -16.63 -14.21 -5.05
N GLU A 241 -17.81 -14.78 -5.25
CA GLU A 241 -17.96 -16.23 -5.46
C GLU A 241 -17.69 -16.59 -6.93
N THR A 242 -16.42 -16.53 -7.32
CA THR A 242 -16.00 -16.86 -8.69
C THR A 242 -16.36 -18.28 -9.09
N SER A 243 -16.88 -18.44 -10.30
CA SER A 243 -17.34 -19.70 -10.89
C SER A 243 -17.45 -19.56 -12.42
N SER A 244 -18.13 -20.49 -13.11
CA SER A 244 -18.47 -20.29 -14.53
C SER A 244 -19.30 -19.04 -14.77
N ASP A 245 -20.10 -18.63 -13.78
CA ASP A 245 -21.11 -17.58 -13.93
C ASP A 245 -20.60 -16.21 -13.45
N LEU A 246 -19.47 -16.17 -12.73
CA LEU A 246 -18.85 -14.93 -12.25
C LEU A 246 -17.33 -15.05 -12.39
N LYS A 247 -16.73 -14.18 -13.21
CA LYS A 247 -15.29 -14.18 -13.49
C LYS A 247 -14.69 -12.80 -13.26
N ILE A 248 -13.46 -12.75 -12.78
CA ILE A 248 -12.71 -11.49 -12.63
C ILE A 248 -11.52 -11.54 -13.58
N HIS A 249 -11.38 -10.50 -14.38
CA HIS A 249 -10.24 -10.30 -15.27
C HIS A 249 -9.50 -9.03 -14.88
N VAL A 250 -8.19 -9.04 -15.06
CA VAL A 250 -7.34 -7.86 -14.86
C VAL A 250 -6.66 -7.48 -16.17
N LEU A 251 -6.48 -6.17 -16.35
CA LEU A 251 -5.56 -5.59 -17.33
C LEU A 251 -4.55 -4.72 -16.56
N ASP A 252 -3.28 -5.08 -16.68
CA ASP A 252 -2.17 -4.29 -16.15
C ASP A 252 -2.01 -3.03 -17.01
N ILE A 253 -2.42 -1.88 -16.47
CA ILE A 253 -2.36 -0.59 -17.13
C ILE A 253 -2.24 0.54 -16.09
N SER A 254 -1.19 1.35 -16.20
CA SER A 254 -1.03 2.53 -15.35
C SER A 254 -1.98 3.66 -15.75
N LYS A 255 -2.22 4.63 -14.84
CA LYS A 255 -2.98 5.86 -15.14
C LYS A 255 -2.43 6.56 -16.39
N THR A 256 -1.11 6.69 -16.47
CA THR A 256 -0.44 7.36 -17.60
C THR A 256 -0.70 6.64 -18.90
N GLU A 257 -0.49 5.32 -18.94
CA GLU A 257 -0.73 4.50 -20.14
C GLU A 257 -2.21 4.50 -20.56
N PHE A 258 -3.13 4.47 -19.60
CA PHE A 258 -4.57 4.57 -19.83
C PHE A 258 -4.94 5.89 -20.52
N LEU A 259 -4.43 7.01 -20.00
CA LEU A 259 -4.71 8.33 -20.58
C LEU A 259 -4.02 8.51 -21.93
N GLU A 260 -2.81 7.99 -22.11
CA GLU A 260 -2.06 8.03 -23.37
C GLU A 260 -2.72 7.20 -24.47
N ASP A 261 -3.14 5.96 -24.19
CA ASP A 261 -3.88 5.10 -25.13
C ASP A 261 -5.17 5.80 -25.59
N LEU A 262 -5.92 6.35 -24.64
CA LEU A 262 -7.13 7.09 -24.95
C LEU A 262 -6.86 8.39 -25.70
N ALA A 263 -5.81 9.14 -25.41
CA ALA A 263 -5.55 10.44 -26.04
C ALA A 263 -4.94 10.32 -27.45
N ALA A 264 -4.04 9.36 -27.66
CA ALA A 264 -3.26 9.22 -28.89
C ALA A 264 -4.11 8.76 -30.09
N ALA A 265 -5.19 8.01 -29.83
CA ALA A 265 -6.03 7.47 -30.88
C ALA A 265 -6.91 8.54 -31.55
N GLU A 266 -6.89 8.61 -32.88
CA GLU A 266 -7.83 9.46 -33.65
C GLU A 266 -9.26 8.95 -33.49
N THR A 267 -9.44 7.63 -33.53
CA THR A 267 -10.71 6.96 -33.28
C THR A 267 -10.59 6.00 -32.11
N LEU A 268 -11.65 5.87 -31.32
CA LEU A 268 -11.62 4.94 -30.17
C LEU A 268 -11.38 3.49 -30.61
N ALA A 269 -11.72 3.12 -31.85
CA ALA A 269 -11.51 1.77 -32.39
C ALA A 269 -10.03 1.34 -32.42
N ASP A 270 -9.11 2.30 -32.43
CA ASP A 270 -7.66 2.05 -32.46
C ASP A 270 -7.03 1.85 -31.06
N THR A 271 -7.80 2.10 -30.00
CA THR A 271 -7.32 1.98 -28.61
C THR A 271 -7.22 0.52 -28.17
N ALA A 272 -6.28 0.24 -27.26
CA ALA A 272 -6.17 -1.07 -26.62
C ALA A 272 -7.44 -1.43 -25.84
N LEU A 273 -8.07 -0.45 -25.19
CA LEU A 273 -9.32 -0.65 -24.46
C LEU A 273 -10.50 -1.02 -25.36
N TYR A 274 -10.65 -0.39 -26.54
CA TYR A 274 -11.72 -0.77 -27.47
C TYR A 274 -11.57 -2.21 -27.95
N ARG A 275 -10.34 -2.64 -28.24
CA ARG A 275 -10.04 -4.03 -28.59
C ARG A 275 -10.61 -4.97 -27.52
N HIS A 276 -10.25 -4.77 -26.26
CA HIS A 276 -10.67 -5.66 -25.18
C HIS A 276 -12.17 -5.57 -24.84
N LEU A 277 -12.72 -4.35 -24.77
CA LEU A 277 -14.07 -4.11 -24.26
C LEU A 277 -15.17 -4.30 -25.31
N VAL A 278 -14.87 -4.00 -26.57
CA VAL A 278 -15.87 -3.97 -27.64
C VAL A 278 -15.57 -5.04 -28.67
N ARG A 279 -14.38 -5.00 -29.29
CA ARG A 279 -14.08 -5.91 -30.40
C ARG A 279 -14.04 -7.38 -29.95
N ASP A 280 -13.22 -7.66 -28.95
CA ASP A 280 -12.97 -9.01 -28.47
C ASP A 280 -14.17 -9.51 -27.64
N ALA A 281 -14.80 -8.66 -26.82
CA ALA A 281 -15.86 -9.08 -25.91
C ALA A 281 -17.30 -9.00 -26.47
N ILE A 282 -17.56 -8.20 -27.52
CA ILE A 282 -18.92 -7.95 -28.03
C ILE A 282 -19.03 -8.24 -29.53
N GLU A 283 -18.08 -7.78 -30.35
CA GLU A 283 -18.14 -7.98 -31.81
C GLU A 283 -17.71 -9.38 -32.23
N THR A 284 -17.06 -10.14 -31.34
CA THR A 284 -16.60 -11.52 -31.59
C THR A 284 -17.69 -12.52 -31.20
N PRO A 285 -18.23 -13.32 -32.15
CA PRO A 285 -19.30 -14.26 -31.85
C PRO A 285 -18.91 -15.32 -30.81
N GLY A 286 -19.76 -15.51 -29.79
CA GLY A 286 -19.57 -16.51 -28.74
C GLY A 286 -18.69 -16.08 -27.58
N GLU A 287 -18.16 -14.84 -27.61
CA GLU A 287 -17.45 -14.24 -26.48
C GLU A 287 -18.42 -13.63 -25.46
N GLU A 288 -17.92 -13.45 -24.25
CA GLU A 288 -18.70 -13.00 -23.09
C GLU A 288 -18.40 -11.52 -22.79
N PRO A 289 -19.42 -10.62 -22.75
CA PRO A 289 -19.22 -9.21 -22.47
C PRO A 289 -18.80 -8.96 -21.01
N PHE A 290 -18.18 -7.81 -20.75
CA PHE A 290 -17.95 -7.36 -19.38
C PHE A 290 -19.23 -6.78 -18.79
N ALA A 291 -19.55 -7.18 -17.56
CA ALA A 291 -20.67 -6.62 -16.81
C ALA A 291 -20.32 -5.24 -16.23
N VAL A 292 -19.08 -5.07 -15.76
CA VAL A 292 -18.59 -3.85 -15.13
C VAL A 292 -17.08 -3.71 -15.30
N ILE A 293 -16.61 -2.48 -15.40
CA ILE A 293 -15.19 -2.11 -15.50
C ILE A 293 -14.82 -1.31 -14.25
N LEU A 294 -13.83 -1.76 -13.50
CA LEU A 294 -13.30 -1.10 -12.32
C LEU A 294 -11.97 -0.44 -12.68
N GLY A 295 -11.80 0.84 -12.38
CA GLY A 295 -10.55 1.57 -12.54
C GLY A 295 -9.90 1.87 -11.19
N ASP A 296 -8.71 1.35 -10.95
CA ASP A 296 -7.83 1.76 -9.85
C ASP A 296 -6.75 2.72 -10.35
N LEU A 297 -7.23 3.84 -10.91
CA LEU A 297 -6.41 4.77 -11.69
C LEU A 297 -6.17 6.11 -10.97
N ASP A 298 -6.77 6.32 -9.79
CA ASP A 298 -6.65 7.57 -9.00
C ASP A 298 -6.86 8.83 -9.86
N LEU A 299 -8.04 8.88 -10.47
CA LEU A 299 -8.44 9.94 -11.37
C LEU A 299 -8.75 11.21 -10.58
N ASP A 300 -8.50 12.38 -11.18
CA ASP A 300 -8.71 13.69 -10.57
C ASP A 300 -9.37 14.68 -11.57
N THR A 301 -9.24 15.98 -11.31
CA THR A 301 -9.75 17.07 -12.18
C THR A 301 -8.68 17.68 -13.08
N ALA A 302 -7.60 16.98 -13.40
CA ALA A 302 -6.72 17.42 -14.47
C ALA A 302 -7.46 17.33 -15.82
N VAL A 303 -7.08 18.20 -16.75
CA VAL A 303 -7.69 18.22 -18.10
C VAL A 303 -7.54 16.85 -18.80
N ALA A 304 -6.39 16.18 -18.61
CA ALA A 304 -6.13 14.86 -19.17
C ALA A 304 -7.09 13.81 -18.60
N ASP A 305 -7.30 13.79 -17.28
CA ASP A 305 -8.21 12.88 -16.59
C ASP A 305 -9.65 13.02 -17.07
N VAL A 306 -10.16 14.26 -17.12
CA VAL A 306 -11.54 14.51 -17.58
C VAL A 306 -11.71 14.16 -19.06
N ALA A 307 -10.70 14.43 -19.90
CA ALA A 307 -10.70 14.01 -21.29
C ALA A 307 -10.69 12.48 -21.45
N GLY A 308 -9.92 11.79 -20.60
CA GLY A 308 -9.92 10.33 -20.48
C GLY A 308 -11.28 9.79 -20.09
N LEU A 309 -11.93 10.40 -19.08
CA LEU A 309 -13.28 10.04 -18.64
C LEU A 309 -14.35 10.20 -19.74
N ILE A 310 -14.28 11.28 -20.55
CA ILE A 310 -15.15 11.45 -21.71
C ILE A 310 -14.98 10.29 -22.71
N ARG A 311 -13.74 9.89 -22.97
CA ARG A 311 -13.44 8.82 -23.93
C ARG A 311 -13.82 7.44 -23.40
N VAL A 312 -13.50 7.13 -22.15
CA VAL A 312 -13.88 5.84 -21.53
C VAL A 312 -15.39 5.74 -21.31
N GLY A 313 -16.09 6.85 -21.06
CA GLY A 313 -17.57 6.85 -21.00
C GLY A 313 -18.22 6.39 -22.29
N LYS A 314 -17.65 6.77 -23.45
CA LYS A 314 -18.10 6.27 -24.76
C LYS A 314 -17.85 4.78 -24.93
N LEU A 315 -16.70 4.27 -24.46
CA LEU A 315 -16.39 2.84 -24.49
C LEU A 315 -17.32 2.06 -23.54
N ALA A 316 -17.54 2.56 -22.33
CA ALA A 316 -18.44 1.99 -21.33
C ALA A 316 -19.89 1.89 -21.86
N SER A 317 -20.37 2.97 -22.48
CA SER A 317 -21.67 3.02 -23.13
C SER A 317 -21.78 2.04 -24.31
N ALA A 318 -20.77 2.00 -25.19
CA ALA A 318 -20.71 1.05 -26.31
C ALA A 318 -20.64 -0.42 -25.83
N ALA A 319 -19.99 -0.65 -24.69
CA ALA A 319 -19.87 -1.96 -24.09
C ALA A 319 -21.07 -2.36 -23.23
N ASN A 320 -22.01 -1.43 -22.98
CA ASN A 320 -23.08 -1.56 -21.98
C ASN A 320 -22.56 -1.98 -20.58
N ALA A 321 -21.36 -1.52 -20.23
CA ALA A 321 -20.64 -1.90 -19.02
C ALA A 321 -20.16 -0.63 -18.31
N PRO A 322 -20.68 -0.29 -17.11
CA PRO A 322 -20.27 0.92 -16.43
C PRO A 322 -18.79 0.88 -16.04
N PHE A 323 -18.16 2.05 -16.13
CA PHE A 323 -16.83 2.29 -15.61
C PHE A 323 -16.93 2.93 -14.22
N ILE A 324 -16.39 2.23 -13.22
CA ILE A 324 -16.42 2.64 -11.82
C ILE A 324 -14.98 2.85 -11.34
N SER A 325 -14.65 4.05 -10.89
CA SER A 325 -13.32 4.37 -10.37
C SER A 325 -13.42 5.12 -9.05
N SER A 326 -12.37 5.02 -8.23
CA SER A 326 -12.17 6.03 -7.20
C SER A 326 -11.75 7.36 -7.81
N ILE A 327 -12.13 8.45 -7.15
CA ILE A 327 -11.75 9.81 -7.52
C ILE A 327 -11.02 10.48 -6.37
N SER A 328 -9.95 11.19 -6.69
CA SER A 328 -9.11 11.90 -5.72
C SER A 328 -9.88 13.05 -5.06
N PRO A 329 -9.67 13.32 -3.75
CA PRO A 329 -10.24 14.49 -3.08
C PRO A 329 -9.87 15.83 -3.75
N ILE A 330 -8.79 15.86 -4.52
CA ILE A 330 -8.36 17.02 -5.34
C ILE A 330 -9.49 17.49 -6.25
N PHE A 331 -10.41 16.58 -6.65
CA PHE A 331 -11.62 16.91 -7.39
C PHE A 331 -12.50 17.97 -6.74
N MET A 332 -12.47 18.04 -5.40
CA MET A 332 -13.22 19.01 -4.61
C MET A 332 -12.38 20.24 -4.22
N GLY A 333 -11.14 20.33 -4.72
CA GLY A 333 -10.17 21.35 -4.37
C GLY A 333 -9.54 21.16 -2.99
N ILE A 334 -9.46 19.93 -2.49
CA ILE A 334 -8.81 19.59 -1.21
C ILE A 334 -7.76 18.50 -1.42
N ASP A 335 -6.65 18.54 -0.68
CA ASP A 335 -5.61 17.51 -0.80
C ASP A 335 -6.06 16.18 -0.18
N THR A 336 -6.59 16.25 1.05
CA THR A 336 -7.05 15.07 1.79
C THR A 336 -8.41 15.32 2.41
N ILE A 337 -9.32 14.35 2.26
CA ILE A 337 -10.69 14.45 2.80
C ILE A 337 -10.73 14.43 4.34
N SER A 338 -9.71 13.88 5.00
CA SER A 338 -9.62 13.88 6.46
C SER A 338 -9.45 15.28 7.05
N ASP A 339 -8.84 16.19 6.31
CA ASP A 339 -8.40 17.48 6.82
C ASP A 339 -9.46 18.57 6.57
N SER A 340 -10.36 18.34 5.62
CA SER A 340 -11.43 19.27 5.23
C SER A 340 -12.77 18.55 5.13
N THR A 341 -13.39 18.33 6.29
CA THR A 341 -14.71 17.69 6.39
C THR A 341 -15.88 18.66 6.27
N ASP A 342 -15.63 19.97 6.19
CA ASP A 342 -16.66 20.98 5.99
C ASP A 342 -16.99 21.12 4.49
N PRO A 343 -18.16 20.64 4.03
CA PRO A 343 -18.53 20.67 2.63
C PRO A 343 -18.72 22.08 2.05
N ALA A 344 -18.81 23.12 2.90
CA ALA A 344 -18.93 24.51 2.45
C ALA A 344 -17.68 25.03 1.73
N ASN A 345 -16.51 24.45 2.04
CA ASN A 345 -15.23 24.87 1.45
C ASN A 345 -14.89 24.12 0.15
N TRP A 346 -15.70 23.12 -0.22
CA TRP A 346 -15.46 22.30 -1.40
C TRP A 346 -15.87 23.01 -2.68
N LYS A 347 -14.98 22.95 -3.66
CA LYS A 347 -15.16 23.57 -4.98
C LYS A 347 -15.29 22.46 -6.01
N PHE A 348 -16.49 22.31 -6.52
CA PHE A 348 -16.80 21.43 -7.63
C PHE A 348 -16.81 22.26 -8.92
N ALA A 349 -16.27 21.70 -10.01
CA ALA A 349 -16.40 22.24 -11.36
C ALA A 349 -16.20 23.77 -11.43
N ASP A 350 -15.02 24.24 -11.03
CA ASP A 350 -14.68 25.66 -11.04
C ASP A 350 -14.62 26.22 -12.48
N ALA A 351 -14.34 27.53 -12.61
CA ALA A 351 -14.28 28.18 -13.92
C ALA A 351 -13.05 27.76 -14.78
N SER A 352 -12.24 26.80 -14.30
CA SER A 352 -11.10 26.25 -15.03
C SER A 352 -11.54 25.51 -16.30
N GLU A 353 -10.58 25.15 -17.15
CA GLU A 353 -10.85 24.31 -18.31
C GLU A 353 -11.35 22.93 -17.91
N ALA A 354 -10.77 22.33 -16.87
CA ALA A 354 -11.19 21.04 -16.37
C ALA A 354 -12.61 21.07 -15.81
N GLY A 355 -12.98 22.11 -15.06
CA GLY A 355 -14.34 22.26 -14.54
C GLY A 355 -15.38 22.41 -15.65
N LYS A 356 -15.05 23.14 -16.74
CA LYS A 356 -15.91 23.22 -17.93
C LYS A 356 -16.05 21.89 -18.65
N LEU A 357 -14.95 21.14 -18.80
CA LEU A 357 -14.98 19.81 -19.39
C LEU A 357 -15.79 18.83 -18.54
N TRP A 358 -15.67 18.91 -17.22
CA TRP A 358 -16.46 18.09 -16.30
C TRP A 358 -17.95 18.38 -16.44
N ALA A 359 -18.34 19.65 -16.42
CA ALA A 359 -19.74 20.05 -16.63
C ALA A 359 -20.28 19.61 -18.01
N ALA A 360 -19.42 19.61 -19.05
CA ALA A 360 -19.79 19.09 -20.37
C ALA A 360 -19.89 17.56 -20.39
N LEU A 361 -19.07 16.85 -19.61
CA LEU A 361 -19.13 15.40 -19.43
C LEU A 361 -20.43 15.00 -18.74
N THR A 362 -20.77 15.61 -17.60
CA THR A 362 -21.97 15.24 -16.82
C THR A 362 -23.28 15.47 -17.58
N GLY A 363 -23.28 16.34 -18.61
CA GLY A 363 -24.43 16.55 -19.50
C GLY A 363 -24.54 15.58 -20.67
N GLN A 364 -23.59 14.65 -20.85
CA GLN A 364 -23.61 13.65 -21.92
C GLN A 364 -24.35 12.37 -21.49
N PRO A 365 -25.04 11.66 -22.41
CA PRO A 365 -25.70 10.41 -22.08
C PRO A 365 -24.73 9.32 -21.62
N GLU A 366 -23.47 9.37 -22.06
CA GLU A 366 -22.41 8.46 -21.63
C GLU A 366 -22.05 8.60 -20.14
N ALA A 367 -22.34 9.75 -19.52
CA ALA A 367 -22.07 9.97 -18.10
C ALA A 367 -22.87 9.03 -17.20
N GLU A 368 -24.00 8.48 -17.67
CA GLU A 368 -24.81 7.52 -16.94
C GLU A 368 -24.10 6.17 -16.70
N TYR A 369 -23.03 5.89 -17.46
CA TYR A 369 -22.17 4.72 -17.31
C TYR A 369 -20.93 4.98 -16.45
N LEU A 370 -20.75 6.19 -15.93
CA LEU A 370 -19.57 6.58 -15.14
C LEU A 370 -19.95 6.69 -13.66
N GLY A 371 -19.37 5.85 -12.82
CA GLY A 371 -19.54 5.89 -11.37
C GLY A 371 -18.24 6.28 -10.66
N MET A 372 -18.26 7.35 -9.85
CA MET A 372 -17.08 7.81 -9.13
C MET A 372 -17.28 7.62 -7.62
N VAL A 373 -16.46 6.81 -6.98
CA VAL A 373 -16.60 6.44 -5.56
C VAL A 373 -15.52 7.05 -4.68
N MET A 374 -15.92 7.52 -3.49
CA MET A 374 -14.99 8.02 -2.49
C MET A 374 -15.61 7.95 -1.08
N PRO A 375 -14.81 8.03 0.00
CA PRO A 375 -13.35 7.98 0.05
C PRO A 375 -12.80 6.54 -0.06
N ARG A 376 -11.49 6.34 0.11
CA ARG A 376 -10.83 5.02 0.14
C ARG A 376 -11.14 4.23 1.43
N PHE A 377 -10.83 2.94 1.45
CA PHE A 377 -11.00 2.07 2.62
C PHE A 377 -9.69 1.42 3.09
N LEU A 378 -9.62 1.05 4.37
CA LEU A 378 -8.40 0.54 4.99
C LEU A 378 -8.13 -0.90 4.53
N ALA A 379 -6.97 -1.14 3.93
CA ALA A 379 -6.60 -2.43 3.33
C ALA A 379 -6.08 -3.44 4.36
N ARG A 380 -5.29 -2.97 5.35
CA ARG A 380 -4.71 -3.78 6.43
C ARG A 380 -4.58 -2.96 7.71
N LEU A 381 -4.43 -3.65 8.84
CA LEU A 381 -3.98 -3.01 10.08
C LEU A 381 -2.50 -2.64 9.98
N PRO A 382 -2.04 -1.62 10.72
CA PRO A 382 -0.62 -1.39 10.88
C PRO A 382 0.04 -2.50 11.71
N TYR A 383 1.31 -2.76 11.44
CA TYR A 383 2.09 -3.73 12.19
C TYR A 383 2.53 -3.16 13.54
N GLY A 384 2.41 -3.96 14.58
CA GLY A 384 2.66 -3.54 15.96
C GLY A 384 2.26 -4.60 16.98
N ALA A 385 2.76 -4.48 18.21
CA ALA A 385 2.55 -5.48 19.26
C ALA A 385 1.07 -5.66 19.64
N ASP A 386 0.30 -4.58 19.61
CA ASP A 386 -1.13 -4.56 19.96
C ASP A 386 -2.06 -4.84 18.76
N THR A 387 -1.51 -4.93 17.55
CA THR A 387 -2.25 -5.13 16.30
C THR A 387 -1.82 -6.40 15.58
N ASP A 388 -0.82 -6.31 14.71
CA ASP A 388 -0.27 -7.41 13.92
C ASP A 388 1.25 -7.49 14.17
N PRO A 389 1.69 -8.29 15.15
CA PRO A 389 3.09 -8.35 15.57
C PRO A 389 3.93 -9.16 14.58
N LEU A 390 5.16 -8.70 14.34
CA LEU A 390 6.12 -9.43 13.52
C LEU A 390 6.74 -10.62 14.24
N GLU A 391 7.08 -11.66 13.48
CA GLU A 391 7.78 -12.84 14.01
C GLU A 391 9.30 -12.63 14.11
N THR A 392 9.87 -11.78 13.26
CA THR A 392 11.33 -11.72 13.05
C THR A 392 12.07 -10.74 13.96
N PHE A 393 11.47 -9.59 14.27
CA PHE A 393 12.02 -8.58 15.18
C PHE A 393 10.91 -7.72 15.79
N TYR A 394 11.20 -7.01 16.88
CA TYR A 394 10.26 -6.05 17.44
C TYR A 394 10.09 -4.87 16.49
N PHE A 395 8.85 -4.56 16.12
CA PHE A 395 8.56 -3.51 15.15
C PHE A 395 7.24 -2.84 15.50
N GLU A 396 7.27 -1.50 15.47
CA GLU A 396 6.08 -0.66 15.51
C GLU A 396 6.09 0.20 14.24
N GLU A 397 5.05 0.06 13.41
CA GLU A 397 4.92 0.83 12.16
C GLU A 397 4.71 2.32 12.45
N PHE A 398 4.06 2.66 13.57
CA PHE A 398 3.82 4.03 14.01
C PHE A 398 4.38 4.27 15.42
N THR A 399 5.37 5.15 15.53
CA THR A 399 5.98 5.54 16.82
C THR A 399 5.37 6.81 17.40
N ASP A 400 5.12 7.83 16.57
CA ASP A 400 4.59 9.14 16.97
C ASP A 400 3.08 9.28 16.72
N GLY A 401 2.34 8.20 17.01
CA GLY A 401 0.95 8.07 16.62
C GLY A 401 0.76 7.92 15.10
N PRO A 402 -0.39 7.38 14.67
CA PRO A 402 -0.58 7.06 13.27
C PRO A 402 -0.94 8.28 12.44
N LYS A 403 -0.17 8.52 11.36
CA LYS A 403 -0.44 9.54 10.35
C LYS A 403 -1.40 8.99 9.29
N HIS A 404 -2.33 9.81 8.80
CA HIS A 404 -3.36 9.37 7.85
C HIS A 404 -2.77 8.69 6.61
N ASP A 405 -1.79 9.32 5.97
CA ASP A 405 -1.18 8.81 4.74
C ASP A 405 -0.21 7.65 4.96
N GLY A 406 0.15 7.36 6.23
CA GLY A 406 0.94 6.19 6.57
C GLY A 406 0.15 4.88 6.51
N TYR A 407 -1.18 4.94 6.54
CA TYR A 407 -2.02 3.75 6.37
C TYR A 407 -2.12 3.33 4.90
N VAL A 408 -2.31 2.04 4.67
CA VAL A 408 -2.55 1.48 3.33
C VAL A 408 -4.04 1.60 2.99
N TRP A 409 -4.39 2.61 2.20
CA TRP A 409 -5.75 2.87 1.73
C TRP A 409 -5.98 2.30 0.33
N SER A 410 -6.86 1.32 0.21
CA SER A 410 -7.27 0.75 -1.08
C SER A 410 -8.38 1.56 -1.75
N SER A 411 -8.34 1.59 -3.08
CA SER A 411 -9.40 2.19 -3.91
C SER A 411 -10.76 1.58 -3.61
N SER A 412 -11.77 2.42 -3.46
CA SER A 412 -13.13 1.97 -3.17
C SER A 412 -13.83 1.35 -4.37
N CYS A 413 -13.26 1.41 -5.57
CA CYS A 413 -13.82 0.67 -6.72
C CYS A 413 -13.87 -0.85 -6.44
N TYR A 414 -12.92 -1.41 -5.68
CA TYR A 414 -12.93 -2.81 -5.25
C TYR A 414 -14.10 -3.13 -4.32
N ALA A 415 -14.46 -2.20 -3.43
CA ALA A 415 -15.65 -2.31 -2.59
C ALA A 415 -16.93 -2.36 -3.43
N ILE A 416 -17.03 -1.49 -4.44
CA ILE A 416 -18.18 -1.49 -5.37
C ILE A 416 -18.23 -2.79 -6.19
N GLY A 417 -17.08 -3.26 -6.70
CA GLY A 417 -16.96 -4.55 -7.38
C GLY A 417 -17.46 -5.71 -6.53
N ALA A 418 -17.09 -5.74 -5.24
CA ALA A 418 -17.52 -6.79 -4.32
C ALA A 418 -19.03 -6.75 -4.07
N LEU A 419 -19.62 -5.55 -3.90
CA LEU A 419 -21.07 -5.40 -3.77
C LEU A 419 -21.82 -5.87 -5.00
N LEU A 420 -21.34 -5.55 -6.20
CA LEU A 420 -21.94 -6.01 -7.46
C LEU A 420 -21.81 -7.53 -7.62
N ALA A 421 -20.63 -8.09 -7.37
CA ALA A 421 -20.39 -9.53 -7.38
C ALA A 421 -21.35 -10.28 -6.44
N GLN A 422 -21.45 -9.84 -5.18
CA GLN A 422 -22.35 -10.45 -4.21
C GLN A 422 -23.82 -10.28 -4.54
N SER A 423 -24.20 -9.18 -5.19
CA SER A 423 -25.57 -8.96 -5.65
C SER A 423 -25.92 -9.93 -6.79
N PHE A 424 -24.99 -10.12 -7.73
CA PHE A 424 -25.15 -11.11 -8.81
C PHE A 424 -25.21 -12.54 -8.26
N SER A 425 -24.34 -12.92 -7.34
CA SER A 425 -24.36 -14.25 -6.72
C SER A 425 -25.68 -14.56 -6.02
N GLU A 426 -26.36 -13.55 -5.46
CA GLU A 426 -27.64 -13.76 -4.75
C GLU A 426 -28.87 -13.67 -5.67
N TYR A 427 -28.85 -12.79 -6.67
CA TYR A 427 -30.04 -12.43 -7.46
C TYR A 427 -29.90 -12.63 -8.97
N GLY A 428 -28.75 -13.09 -9.46
CA GLY A 428 -28.45 -13.15 -10.89
C GLY A 428 -28.57 -11.78 -11.57
N TRP A 429 -28.97 -11.75 -12.84
CA TRP A 429 -29.16 -10.50 -13.58
C TRP A 429 -30.36 -9.66 -13.11
N GLU A 430 -31.24 -10.21 -12.27
CA GLU A 430 -32.29 -9.42 -11.60
C GLU A 430 -31.76 -8.57 -10.42
N MET A 431 -30.45 -8.60 -10.15
CA MET A 431 -29.78 -7.85 -9.08
C MET A 431 -30.09 -6.35 -9.05
N GLY A 432 -30.46 -5.73 -10.17
CA GLY A 432 -30.82 -4.31 -10.23
C GLY A 432 -31.98 -3.91 -9.32
N ARG A 433 -32.82 -4.87 -8.90
CA ARG A 433 -33.92 -4.64 -7.94
C ARG A 433 -33.44 -4.54 -6.49
N ALA A 434 -32.29 -5.10 -6.16
CA ALA A 434 -31.81 -5.29 -4.80
C ALA A 434 -30.27 -5.29 -4.72
N LEU A 435 -29.63 -4.21 -5.17
CA LEU A 435 -28.18 -4.08 -5.06
C LEU A 435 -27.75 -4.03 -3.58
N LYS A 436 -26.79 -4.87 -3.21
CA LYS A 436 -26.17 -4.82 -1.88
C LYS A 436 -25.42 -3.52 -1.70
N GLN A 437 -25.47 -2.98 -0.49
CA GLN A 437 -24.83 -1.71 -0.16
C GLN A 437 -23.87 -1.79 1.03
N ASP A 438 -23.95 -2.85 1.83
CA ASP A 438 -23.22 -2.98 3.09
C ASP A 438 -22.05 -3.94 2.94
N ILE A 439 -20.88 -3.54 3.44
CA ILE A 439 -19.66 -4.35 3.53
C ILE A 439 -19.25 -4.40 5.00
N ASP A 440 -18.92 -5.58 5.49
CA ASP A 440 -18.40 -5.83 6.83
C ASP A 440 -16.99 -6.45 6.82
N GLY A 441 -16.42 -6.66 8.00
CA GLY A 441 -15.10 -7.26 8.18
C GLY A 441 -13.97 -6.39 7.65
N LEU A 442 -14.09 -5.06 7.75
CA LEU A 442 -12.98 -4.15 7.48
C LEU A 442 -12.05 -4.01 8.68
N PRO A 443 -10.73 -3.80 8.47
CA PRO A 443 -9.81 -3.47 9.54
C PRO A 443 -10.25 -2.23 10.32
N ILE A 444 -10.16 -2.29 11.65
CA ILE A 444 -10.34 -1.13 12.55
C ILE A 444 -9.09 -1.00 13.41
N HIS A 445 -8.36 0.10 13.27
CA HIS A 445 -7.23 0.38 14.14
C HIS A 445 -7.69 1.16 15.38
N VAL A 446 -7.45 0.59 16.55
CA VAL A 446 -7.74 1.21 17.84
C VAL A 446 -6.41 1.46 18.55
N TYR A 447 -6.12 2.72 18.88
CA TYR A 447 -4.86 3.10 19.52
C TYR A 447 -5.10 4.14 20.61
N LYS A 448 -4.10 4.34 21.46
CA LYS A 448 -4.14 5.35 22.52
C LYS A 448 -3.35 6.58 22.08
N ASP A 449 -3.95 7.75 22.27
CA ASP A 449 -3.29 9.05 22.14
C ASP A 449 -3.42 9.78 23.47
N GLY A 450 -2.32 9.84 24.23
CA GLY A 450 -2.34 10.26 25.62
C GLY A 450 -3.28 9.39 26.48
N THR A 451 -4.34 10.00 26.99
CA THR A 451 -5.38 9.31 27.78
C THR A 451 -6.59 8.88 26.96
N GLU A 452 -6.69 9.32 25.70
CA GLU A 452 -7.85 9.06 24.85
C GLU A 452 -7.64 7.77 24.04
N THR A 453 -8.72 6.98 23.90
CA THR A 453 -8.75 5.84 22.98
C THR A 453 -9.38 6.29 21.67
N ILE A 454 -8.61 6.27 20.59
CA ILE A 454 -9.03 6.70 19.28
C ILE A 454 -9.36 5.49 18.42
N TYR A 455 -10.48 5.58 17.70
CA TYR A 455 -10.91 4.58 16.72
C TYR A 455 -10.70 5.15 15.32
N LYS A 456 -9.75 4.61 14.58
CA LYS A 456 -9.58 4.93 13.16
C LYS A 456 -10.63 4.14 12.36
N PRO A 457 -11.55 4.82 11.63
CA PRO A 457 -12.57 4.14 10.86
C PRO A 457 -11.97 3.32 9.71
N GLY A 458 -12.72 2.32 9.24
CA GLY A 458 -12.35 1.48 8.09
C GLY A 458 -12.40 2.20 6.73
N SER A 459 -12.81 3.47 6.72
CA SER A 459 -12.79 4.40 5.60
C SER A 459 -12.01 5.64 6.02
N GLU A 460 -11.43 6.40 5.09
CA GLU A 460 -10.54 7.53 5.39
C GLU A 460 -11.14 8.53 6.40
N VAL A 461 -12.47 8.73 6.34
CA VAL A 461 -13.17 9.72 7.15
C VAL A 461 -14.59 9.28 7.50
N LEU A 462 -15.05 9.70 8.67
CA LEU A 462 -16.46 9.58 9.06
C LEU A 462 -17.28 10.67 8.34
N LEU A 463 -18.02 10.28 7.31
CA LEU A 463 -18.88 11.21 6.58
C LEU A 463 -20.15 11.52 7.37
N THR A 464 -20.44 12.82 7.55
CA THR A 464 -21.73 13.28 8.07
C THR A 464 -22.80 13.17 6.99
N GLN A 465 -24.08 13.23 7.38
CA GLN A 465 -25.18 13.23 6.40
C GLN A 465 -25.05 14.37 5.39
N THR A 466 -24.75 15.59 5.85
CA THR A 466 -24.57 16.77 4.98
C THR A 466 -23.43 16.59 3.98
N VAL A 467 -22.34 15.96 4.42
CA VAL A 467 -21.22 15.61 3.53
C VAL A 467 -21.66 14.59 2.47
N CYS A 468 -22.34 13.51 2.87
CA CYS A 468 -22.84 12.50 1.94
C CYS A 468 -23.79 13.10 0.90
N GLU A 469 -24.74 13.94 1.33
CA GLU A 469 -25.67 14.66 0.45
C GLU A 469 -24.90 15.54 -0.54
N ARG A 470 -23.91 16.32 -0.07
CA ARG A 470 -23.10 17.17 -0.93
C ARG A 470 -22.34 16.38 -2.01
N LEU A 471 -21.77 15.23 -1.65
CA LEU A 471 -21.09 14.35 -2.61
C LEU A 471 -22.07 13.80 -3.65
N MET A 472 -23.25 13.33 -3.21
CA MET A 472 -24.28 12.79 -4.10
C MET A 472 -24.83 13.85 -5.06
N ASP A 473 -25.08 15.08 -4.58
CA ASP A 473 -25.53 16.21 -5.41
C ASP A 473 -24.53 16.58 -6.53
N ASN A 474 -23.27 16.11 -6.42
CA ASN A 474 -22.23 16.30 -7.42
C ASN A 474 -21.91 15.00 -8.20
N GLY A 475 -22.81 14.01 -8.17
CA GLY A 475 -22.69 12.80 -8.97
C GLY A 475 -21.70 11.76 -8.42
N LEU A 476 -21.22 11.93 -7.19
CA LEU A 476 -20.29 10.99 -6.55
C LEU A 476 -21.03 9.95 -5.71
N MET A 477 -20.41 8.78 -5.53
CA MET A 477 -20.90 7.68 -4.69
C MET A 477 -20.14 7.66 -3.35
N PRO A 478 -20.78 8.07 -2.23
CA PRO A 478 -20.13 8.07 -0.92
C PRO A 478 -20.05 6.66 -0.31
N LEU A 479 -18.85 6.26 0.10
CA LEU A 479 -18.61 5.10 0.94
C LEU A 479 -18.57 5.50 2.42
N VAL A 480 -19.71 5.32 3.09
CA VAL A 480 -19.94 5.77 4.46
C VAL A 480 -19.45 4.73 5.44
N THR A 481 -18.66 5.11 6.43
CA THR A 481 -18.28 4.22 7.54
C THR A 481 -19.17 4.46 8.76
N TYR A 482 -19.49 3.39 9.47
CA TYR A 482 -20.22 3.46 10.74
C TYR A 482 -19.24 3.58 11.91
N LYS A 483 -19.43 4.62 12.72
CA LYS A 483 -18.58 4.91 13.89
C LYS A 483 -18.44 3.68 14.79
N ASN A 484 -17.21 3.32 15.13
CA ASN A 484 -16.84 2.21 16.01
C ASN A 484 -17.29 0.82 15.51
N THR A 485 -17.40 0.62 14.19
CA THR A 485 -17.71 -0.68 13.60
C THR A 485 -16.79 -0.96 12.41
N ASP A 486 -16.72 -2.22 12.01
CA ASP A 486 -15.94 -2.75 10.89
C ASP A 486 -16.73 -2.68 9.57
N ARG A 487 -17.74 -1.81 9.52
CA ARG A 487 -18.72 -1.75 8.44
C ARG A 487 -18.64 -0.45 7.67
N VAL A 488 -18.71 -0.58 6.35
CA VAL A 488 -18.97 0.53 5.43
C VAL A 488 -20.21 0.26 4.61
N LYS A 489 -20.84 1.33 4.15
CA LYS A 489 -22.02 1.30 3.33
C LYS A 489 -21.89 2.26 2.17
N LEU A 490 -22.16 1.77 0.97
CA LEU A 490 -22.38 2.62 -0.19
C LEU A 490 -23.74 3.34 -0.01
N ALA A 491 -23.74 4.67 0.01
CA ALA A 491 -24.98 5.41 0.19
C ALA A 491 -25.98 5.15 -0.96
N ARG A 492 -25.49 5.14 -2.21
CA ARG A 492 -26.29 4.92 -3.42
C ARG A 492 -25.40 4.52 -4.59
N PHE A 493 -25.88 3.62 -5.43
CA PHE A 493 -25.35 3.46 -6.79
C PHE A 493 -25.88 4.59 -7.65
N GLN A 494 -24.99 5.48 -8.08
CA GLN A 494 -25.33 6.58 -8.97
C GLN A 494 -24.20 6.88 -9.93
N SER A 495 -24.56 7.50 -11.04
CA SER A 495 -23.63 7.99 -12.03
C SER A 495 -23.26 9.44 -11.78
N ILE A 496 -22.21 9.92 -12.46
CA ILE A 496 -21.85 11.35 -12.43
C ILE A 496 -22.90 12.24 -13.12
N ALA A 497 -23.89 11.65 -13.81
CA ALA A 497 -25.03 12.36 -14.39
C ALA A 497 -26.16 12.61 -13.38
N ASP A 498 -25.96 12.29 -12.09
CA ASP A 498 -26.99 12.34 -11.04
C ASP A 498 -28.22 11.46 -11.37
N THR A 499 -27.95 10.29 -11.96
CA THR A 499 -28.95 9.27 -12.28
C THR A 499 -28.53 7.90 -11.73
N ALA A 500 -29.41 6.92 -11.80
CA ALA A 500 -29.03 5.54 -11.51
C ALA A 500 -27.90 5.10 -12.45
N LEU A 501 -26.87 4.44 -11.91
CA LEU A 501 -25.76 3.92 -12.70
C LEU A 501 -26.27 2.88 -13.70
N LYS A 502 -26.03 3.10 -14.99
CA LYS A 502 -26.39 2.16 -16.05
C LYS A 502 -25.46 0.97 -16.11
N GLY A 503 -26.02 -0.18 -16.44
CA GLY A 503 -25.30 -1.42 -16.72
C GLY A 503 -26.27 -2.50 -17.16
N MET A 504 -25.75 -3.70 -17.41
CA MET A 504 -26.56 -4.85 -17.86
C MET A 504 -27.65 -5.26 -16.86
N TRP A 505 -27.53 -4.87 -15.59
CA TRP A 505 -28.53 -5.10 -14.54
C TRP A 505 -29.56 -3.97 -14.38
N ALA A 506 -29.47 -2.89 -15.16
CA ALA A 506 -30.40 -1.77 -15.05
C ALA A 506 -31.84 -2.20 -15.40
N ALA A 507 -32.80 -1.83 -14.54
CA ALA A 507 -34.18 -2.29 -14.55
C ALA A 507 -35.04 -1.75 -15.70
#